data_AF-A0A966WTW5-F1
#
_entry.id   AF-A0A966WTW5-F1
#
_cell.length_a   1.000
_cell.length_b   1.000
_cell.length_c   1.000
_cell.angle_alpha   90.00
_cell.angle_beta   90.00
_cell.angle_gamma   90.00
#
_symmetry.space_group_name_H-M   'P 1'
#
loop_
_entity.id
_entity.type
_entity.pdbx_description
1 polymer ?
#
loop_
_entity_poly.entity_id
_entity_poly.type
_entity_poly.pdbx_seq_one_letter_code
_entity_poly.pdbx_strand_id
1 'polypeptide(L)'
;MTDPERGCHGRLVGRLGHTAMVSVTPAAPAAWLLSASLLALIPLSALAGDTRRDCQAWASASGAAKVSIANRIGSEELLTKTHKLAEPQPGASESLYSSSDIQRLCRRY
;
A
#
# COMPACT_ATOMS: atom_id res chain seq x y z
N MET A 1 0.16 57.65 -33.64
CA MET A 1 -1.31 57.69 -33.73
C MET A 1 -1.75 56.60 -34.70
N THR A 2 -2.53 55.65 -34.17
CA THR A 2 -3.59 54.86 -34.85
C THR A 2 -3.25 54.02 -36.09
N ASP A 3 -3.24 52.69 -35.86
CA ASP A 3 -3.95 51.59 -36.58
C ASP A 3 -5.11 52.09 -37.50
N PRO A 4 -5.50 51.44 -38.64
CA PRO A 4 -5.93 50.04 -38.57
C PRO A 4 -5.92 49.08 -39.79
N GLU A 5 -5.87 47.80 -39.41
CA GLU A 5 -6.68 46.62 -39.80
C GLU A 5 -6.89 46.09 -41.24
N ARG A 6 -6.51 44.80 -41.36
CA ARG A 6 -7.21 43.60 -41.90
C ARG A 6 -7.42 43.39 -43.40
N GLY A 7 -6.94 42.23 -43.85
CA GLY A 7 -7.66 41.36 -44.78
C GLY A 7 -6.77 40.36 -45.52
N CYS A 8 -6.89 39.06 -45.21
CA CYS A 8 -7.14 37.97 -46.18
C CYS A 8 -6.85 36.57 -45.62
N HIS A 9 -7.79 35.67 -45.90
CA HIS A 9 -7.76 34.23 -45.69
C HIS A 9 -6.70 33.52 -46.57
N GLY A 10 -6.18 32.38 -46.10
CA GLY A 10 -5.58 31.36 -46.97
C GLY A 10 -4.87 30.27 -46.16
N ARG A 11 -5.53 29.16 -45.81
CA ARG A 11 -5.63 27.88 -46.54
C ARG A 11 -4.43 26.94 -46.32
N LEU A 12 -4.80 25.68 -46.02
CA LEU A 12 -4.06 24.42 -46.24
C LEU A 12 -2.83 24.17 -45.37
N VAL A 13 -2.83 23.06 -44.62
CA VAL A 13 -2.26 21.76 -45.01
C VAL A 13 -2.24 20.91 -43.74
N GLY A 14 -2.78 19.69 -43.81
CA GLY A 14 -2.75 18.74 -42.71
C GLY A 14 -1.35 18.20 -42.45
N ARG A 15 -1.11 17.73 -41.22
CA ARG A 15 -0.19 16.62 -40.97
C ARG A 15 -0.39 16.06 -39.57
N LEU A 16 -0.63 14.76 -39.53
CA LEU A 16 -0.45 13.91 -38.36
C LEU A 16 0.98 14.07 -37.82
N GLY A 17 1.12 14.14 -36.50
CA GLY A 17 2.36 13.74 -35.85
C GLY A 17 2.69 14.42 -34.53
N HIS A 18 2.66 13.60 -33.48
CA HIS A 18 3.66 13.58 -32.40
C HIS A 18 3.78 14.82 -31.50
N THR A 19 3.13 14.76 -30.33
CA THR A 19 3.58 15.48 -29.14
C THR A 19 4.86 14.84 -28.61
N ALA A 20 5.99 15.51 -28.78
CA ALA A 20 7.25 15.19 -28.11
C ALA A 20 7.97 16.47 -27.63
N MET A 21 7.97 16.63 -26.30
CA MET A 21 9.09 16.97 -25.39
C MET A 21 10.05 18.13 -25.73
N VAL A 22 10.20 19.07 -24.78
CA VAL A 22 11.50 19.72 -24.51
C VAL A 22 11.74 19.87 -23.00
N SER A 23 12.90 19.35 -22.60
CA SER A 23 13.49 19.20 -21.27
C SER A 23 14.14 20.47 -20.73
N VAL A 24 14.47 20.51 -19.43
CA VAL A 24 15.73 21.12 -18.97
C VAL A 24 16.33 20.33 -17.80
N THR A 25 17.60 19.96 -17.96
CA THR A 25 18.51 19.29 -17.02
C THR A 25 19.53 20.32 -16.50
N PRO A 26 20.15 20.13 -15.31
CA PRO A 26 21.60 19.82 -15.28
C PRO A 26 21.99 18.81 -14.17
N ALA A 27 22.68 17.70 -14.47
CA ALA A 27 24.15 17.48 -14.44
C ALA A 27 24.77 17.74 -13.03
N ALA A 28 25.54 16.87 -12.34
CA ALA A 28 26.27 15.62 -12.63
C ALA A 28 26.82 15.10 -11.24
N PRO A 29 27.88 14.26 -11.10
CA PRO A 29 28.25 12.99 -11.74
C PRO A 29 28.66 11.85 -10.74
N ALA A 30 28.62 10.61 -11.23
CA ALA A 30 29.57 9.50 -11.04
C ALA A 30 30.13 9.13 -9.64
N ALA A 31 29.82 7.91 -9.19
CA ALA A 31 30.82 6.97 -8.62
C ALA A 31 30.21 5.56 -8.51
N TRP A 32 30.77 4.55 -9.18
CA TRP A 32 31.58 3.46 -8.57
C TRP A 32 30.79 2.71 -7.46
N LEU A 33 30.57 1.39 -7.42
CA LEU A 33 31.24 0.22 -7.98
C LEU A 33 30.40 -1.02 -7.61
N LEU A 34 30.57 -2.06 -8.42
CA LEU A 34 30.33 -3.48 -8.14
C LEU A 34 30.39 -3.91 -6.67
N SER A 35 29.46 -4.75 -6.23
CA SER A 35 29.65 -5.90 -5.29
C SER A 35 28.27 -6.53 -5.03
N ALA A 36 27.92 -7.66 -5.66
CA ALA A 36 28.24 -9.02 -5.25
C ALA A 36 27.37 -9.55 -4.10
N SER A 37 27.00 -10.82 -4.28
CA SER A 37 26.72 -11.82 -3.24
C SER A 37 25.25 -12.15 -2.98
N LEU A 38 24.91 -13.35 -3.47
CA LEU A 38 24.10 -14.36 -2.79
C LEU A 38 23.95 -14.07 -1.29
N LEU A 39 22.72 -14.15 -0.80
CA LEU A 39 22.30 -14.88 0.40
C LEU A 39 20.95 -14.32 0.83
N ALA A 40 19.91 -15.13 0.76
CA ALA A 40 19.01 -15.28 1.90
C ALA A 40 18.11 -16.49 1.64
N LEU A 41 18.58 -17.65 2.11
CA LEU A 41 17.73 -18.65 2.73
C LEU A 41 16.95 -17.91 3.83
N ILE A 42 15.74 -17.43 3.54
CA ILE A 42 14.91 -16.82 4.58
C ILE A 42 14.22 -17.97 5.31
N PRO A 43 14.50 -18.19 6.61
CA PRO A 43 13.78 -19.19 7.36
C PRO A 43 12.30 -18.78 7.39
N LEU A 44 11.42 -19.71 7.03
CA LEU A 44 9.99 -19.64 7.31
C LEU A 44 9.76 -19.79 8.82
N SER A 45 10.39 -18.93 9.62
CA SER A 45 9.89 -18.64 10.95
C SER A 45 8.56 -17.97 10.71
N ALA A 46 7.47 -18.74 10.85
CA ALA A 46 6.16 -18.16 11.04
C ALA A 46 6.36 -17.01 12.05
N LEU A 47 6.18 -15.77 11.58
CA LEU A 47 6.11 -14.62 12.44
C LEU A 47 4.93 -14.90 13.36
N ALA A 48 5.17 -15.55 14.50
CA ALA A 48 4.29 -15.39 15.64
C ALA A 48 4.39 -13.90 15.95
N GLY A 49 3.38 -13.14 15.55
CA GLY A 49 3.26 -11.74 15.89
C GLY A 49 3.46 -11.61 17.40
N ASP A 50 4.21 -10.60 17.82
CA ASP A 50 4.24 -10.23 19.23
C ASP A 50 2.81 -9.81 19.60
N THR A 51 2.04 -10.71 20.22
CA THR A 51 0.61 -10.50 20.55
C THR A 51 0.39 -9.17 21.26
N ARG A 52 1.37 -8.73 22.07
CA ARG A 52 1.32 -7.43 22.74
C ARG A 52 1.39 -6.26 21.75
N ARG A 53 2.32 -6.30 20.79
CA ARG A 53 2.42 -5.26 19.74
C ARG A 53 1.17 -5.26 18.87
N ASP A 54 0.64 -6.43 18.55
CA ASP A 54 -0.57 -6.55 17.76
C ASP A 54 -1.80 -6.02 18.50
N CYS A 55 -1.91 -6.26 19.80
CA CYS A 55 -2.94 -5.66 20.64
C CYS A 55 -2.85 -4.12 20.70
N GLN A 56 -1.64 -3.57 20.78
CA GLN A 56 -1.41 -2.11 20.70
C GLN A 56 -1.80 -1.54 19.34
N ALA A 57 -1.42 -2.23 18.25
CA ALA A 57 -1.80 -1.85 16.89
C ALA A 57 -3.31 -1.94 16.68
N TRP A 58 -3.97 -2.98 17.18
CA TRP A 58 -5.42 -3.16 17.09
C TRP A 58 -6.19 -2.07 17.84
N ALA A 59 -5.70 -1.65 19.00
CA ALA A 59 -6.33 -0.60 19.81
C ALA A 59 -6.36 0.74 19.05
N SER A 60 -5.28 1.08 18.36
CA SER A 60 -5.12 2.33 17.59
C SER A 60 -5.66 2.26 16.16
N ALA A 61 -5.83 1.07 15.60
CA ALA A 61 -6.32 0.88 14.24
C ALA A 61 -7.84 1.09 14.10
N SER A 62 -8.25 1.44 12.88
CA SER A 62 -9.65 1.56 12.45
C SER A 62 -9.86 0.89 11.09
N GLY A 63 -11.13 0.70 10.71
CA GLY A 63 -11.52 0.13 9.41
C GLY A 63 -10.91 -1.25 9.10
N ALA A 64 -10.58 -1.48 7.82
CA ALA A 64 -10.03 -2.75 7.34
C ALA A 64 -8.69 -3.13 7.99
N ALA A 65 -7.88 -2.14 8.40
CA ALA A 65 -6.65 -2.40 9.13
C ALA A 65 -6.93 -3.04 10.51
N LYS A 66 -7.93 -2.51 11.23
CA LYS A 66 -8.35 -3.09 12.52
C LYS A 66 -8.85 -4.52 12.36
N VAL A 67 -9.62 -4.79 11.30
CA VAL A 67 -10.12 -6.13 10.96
C VAL A 67 -8.99 -7.11 10.64
N SER A 68 -8.02 -6.68 9.82
CA SER A 68 -6.85 -7.49 9.47
C SER A 68 -6.03 -7.87 10.71
N ILE A 69 -5.80 -6.91 11.61
CA ILE A 69 -5.07 -7.16 12.86
C ILE A 69 -5.89 -8.08 13.79
N ALA A 70 -7.20 -7.87 13.92
CA ALA A 70 -8.07 -8.75 14.71
C ALA A 70 -8.06 -10.19 14.18
N ASN A 71 -8.04 -10.37 12.87
CA ASN A 71 -7.96 -11.68 12.23
C ASN A 71 -6.62 -12.37 12.48
N ARG A 72 -5.51 -11.60 12.45
CA ARG A 72 -4.19 -12.11 12.81
C ARG A 72 -4.15 -12.57 14.27
N ILE A 73 -4.48 -11.69 15.21
CA ILE A 73 -4.52 -11.99 16.66
C ILE A 73 -5.39 -13.22 16.93
N GLY A 74 -6.61 -13.25 16.39
CA GLY A 74 -7.53 -14.36 16.64
C GLY A 74 -7.05 -15.69 16.07
N SER A 75 -6.31 -15.67 14.95
CA SER A 75 -5.72 -16.88 14.38
C SER A 75 -4.51 -17.39 15.16
N GLU A 76 -3.65 -16.48 15.63
CA GLU A 76 -2.44 -16.83 16.40
C GLU A 76 -2.79 -17.36 17.79
N GLU A 77 -3.82 -16.79 18.42
CA GLU A 77 -4.28 -17.14 19.77
C GLU A 77 -5.40 -18.20 19.76
N LEU A 78 -5.63 -18.83 18.59
CA LEU A 78 -6.59 -19.93 18.40
C LEU A 78 -8.00 -19.62 18.94
N LEU A 79 -8.46 -18.39 18.75
CA LEU A 79 -9.80 -17.97 19.16
C LEU A 79 -10.85 -18.69 18.31
N THR A 80 -12.05 -18.86 18.88
CA THR A 80 -13.17 -19.44 18.13
C THR A 80 -13.69 -18.39 17.13
N LYS A 81 -13.74 -18.77 15.85
CA LYS A 81 -14.34 -17.94 14.81
C LYS A 81 -15.84 -17.82 15.04
N THR A 82 -16.38 -16.63 14.78
CA THR A 82 -17.83 -16.36 14.83
C THR A 82 -18.57 -17.18 13.76
N HIS A 83 -17.95 -17.37 12.60
CA HIS A 83 -18.48 -18.18 11.50
C HIS A 83 -17.58 -19.38 11.25
N LYS A 84 -18.16 -20.58 11.28
CA LYS A 84 -17.43 -21.83 10.99
C LYS A 84 -16.90 -21.80 9.56
N LEU A 85 -15.66 -22.28 9.37
CA LEU A 85 -14.99 -22.41 8.07
C LEU A 85 -14.64 -21.10 7.34
N ALA A 86 -14.84 -19.93 7.95
CA ALA A 86 -14.45 -18.67 7.32
C ALA A 86 -12.93 -18.47 7.32
N GLU A 87 -12.37 -17.95 6.23
CA GLU A 87 -10.93 -17.66 6.09
C GLU A 87 -10.65 -16.15 5.99
N PRO A 88 -9.57 -15.66 6.62
CA PRO A 88 -9.28 -14.23 6.64
C PRO A 88 -8.86 -13.77 5.25
N GLN A 89 -9.64 -12.88 4.65
CA GLN A 89 -9.32 -12.26 3.36
C GLN A 89 -8.64 -10.90 3.56
N PRO A 90 -7.58 -10.57 2.81
CA PRO A 90 -6.97 -9.25 2.87
C PRO A 90 -7.97 -8.19 2.40
N GLY A 91 -8.11 -7.10 3.15
CA GLY A 91 -9.07 -6.03 2.84
C GLY A 91 -10.52 -6.34 3.21
N ALA A 92 -10.80 -7.45 3.89
CA ALA A 92 -12.13 -7.73 4.41
C ALA A 92 -12.62 -6.60 5.35
N SER A 93 -13.90 -6.26 5.22
CA SER A 93 -14.57 -5.29 6.09
C SER A 93 -15.03 -5.89 7.42
N GLU A 94 -15.02 -7.22 7.54
CA GLU A 94 -15.52 -7.95 8.70
C GLU A 94 -14.44 -8.86 9.30
N SER A 95 -14.36 -8.85 10.64
CA SER A 95 -13.48 -9.76 11.37
C SER A 95 -14.14 -11.10 11.59
N LEU A 96 -13.36 -12.17 11.46
CA LEU A 96 -13.81 -13.53 11.72
C LEU A 96 -13.93 -13.86 13.20
N TYR A 97 -13.31 -13.04 14.05
CA TYR A 97 -13.27 -13.23 15.48
C TYR A 97 -14.02 -12.09 16.16
N SER A 98 -14.69 -12.39 17.27
CA SER A 98 -15.44 -11.38 18.00
C SER A 98 -14.50 -10.30 18.57
N SER A 99 -14.84 -9.03 18.34
CA SER A 99 -14.16 -7.89 18.96
C SER A 99 -14.12 -7.98 20.48
N SER A 100 -15.12 -8.60 21.12
CA SER A 100 -15.13 -8.79 22.58
C SER A 100 -14.06 -9.78 23.05
N ASP A 101 -13.80 -10.82 22.26
CA ASP A 101 -12.80 -11.84 22.59
C ASP A 101 -11.40 -11.31 22.37
N ILE A 102 -11.20 -10.57 21.27
CA ILE A 102 -9.96 -9.82 21.02
C ILE A 102 -9.71 -8.81 22.13
N GLN A 103 -10.73 -8.06 22.55
CA GLN A 103 -10.60 -7.11 23.66
C GLN A 103 -10.25 -7.81 24.98
N ARG A 104 -10.91 -8.93 25.30
CA ARG A 104 -10.64 -9.70 26.53
C ARG A 104 -9.22 -10.26 26.53
N LEU A 105 -8.74 -10.73 25.40
CA LEU A 105 -7.36 -11.16 25.21
C LEU A 105 -6.39 -9.99 25.42
N CYS A 106 -6.59 -8.87 24.73
CA CYS A 106 -5.69 -7.73 24.75
C CYS A 106 -5.62 -7.00 26.10
N ARG A 107 -6.63 -7.14 26.97
CA ARG A 107 -6.55 -6.64 28.36
C ARG A 107 -5.49 -7.34 29.22
N ARG A 108 -4.95 -8.46 28.77
CA ARG A 108 -3.90 -9.21 29.49
C ARG A 108 -2.48 -8.73 29.16
N TYR A 109 -2.33 -7.78 28.23
CA TYR A 109 -1.03 -7.29 27.70
C TYR A 109 -0.86 -5.78 27.87
#